data_AF-A0A3D2AAJ5-F1
#
_entry.id   AF-A0A3D2AAJ5-F1
#
_cell.length_a   1.000
_cell.length_b   1.000
_cell.length_c   1.000
_cell.angle_alpha   90.00
_cell.angle_beta   90.00
_cell.angle_gamma   90.00
#
_symmetry.space_group_name_H-M   'P 1'
#
loop_
_entity.id
_entity.type
_entity.pdbx_description
1 polymer ?
#
loop_
_entity_poly.entity_id
_entity_poly.type
_entity_poly.pdbx_seq_one_letter_code
_entity_poly.pdbx_strand_id
1 'polypeptide(L)'
;DADFSYQMSVIKSIDGKGSAPMRSYYKFASVKGLGHFIHTYIEDGDPLPPFCVEPERIAVPSDIDEFAEGIWNSLNPDNKISLYVKYTNKKTREVKERLFNKNEG
;
A
#
# COMPACT_ATOMS: atom_id res chain seq x y z
N ASP A 1 -27.79 -1.93 0.01
CA ASP A 1 -26.40 -2.34 0.32
C ASP A 1 -25.39 -1.46 -0.43
N ALA A 2 -25.11 -0.26 0.10
CA ALA A 2 -24.35 0.76 -0.64
C ALA A 2 -23.01 1.15 0.01
N ASP A 3 -22.66 0.61 1.18
CA ASP A 3 -21.42 0.99 1.86
C ASP A 3 -20.28 0.06 1.45
N PHE A 4 -19.51 0.50 0.45
CA PHE A 4 -18.22 -0.13 0.17
C PHE A 4 -17.32 0.05 1.41
N SER A 5 -16.71 -1.03 1.87
CA SER A 5 -15.67 -1.00 2.91
C SER A 5 -14.54 -1.90 2.48
N TYR A 6 -13.33 -1.60 2.93
CA TYR A 6 -12.17 -2.44 2.70
C TYR A 6 -11.47 -2.72 4.02
N GLN A 7 -10.75 -3.83 4.04
CA GLN A 7 -10.02 -4.30 5.20
C GLN A 7 -8.56 -4.51 4.82
N MET A 8 -7.68 -4.18 5.75
CA MET A 8 -6.24 -4.38 5.62
C MET A 8 -5.75 -5.11 6.86
N SER A 9 -4.71 -5.92 6.73
CA SER A 9 -4.09 -6.58 7.87
C SER A 9 -2.59 -6.63 7.73
N VAL A 10 -1.89 -6.51 8.85
CA VAL A 10 -0.43 -6.70 8.95
C VAL A 10 -0.15 -7.67 10.08
N ILE A 11 0.87 -8.52 9.89
CA ILE A 11 1.39 -9.42 10.92
C ILE A 11 2.82 -9.01 11.19
N LYS A 12 3.18 -8.89 12.46
CA LYS A 12 4.54 -8.60 12.90
C LYS A 12 4.86 -9.34 14.17
N SER A 13 6.12 -9.30 14.60
CA SER A 13 6.49 -9.77 15.94
C SER A 13 5.93 -8.82 17.02
N ILE A 14 5.45 -9.37 18.13
CA ILE A 14 4.91 -8.58 19.25
C ILE A 14 5.99 -7.74 19.96
N ASP A 15 7.25 -8.18 19.93
CA ASP A 15 8.38 -7.58 20.66
C ASP A 15 9.58 -7.25 19.76
N GLY A 16 9.45 -7.41 18.44
CA GLY A 16 10.54 -7.23 17.48
C GLY A 16 11.62 -8.32 17.51
N LYS A 17 11.50 -9.34 18.38
CA LYS A 17 12.47 -10.44 18.55
C LYS A 17 11.94 -11.78 18.04
N GLY A 18 10.74 -11.79 17.46
CA GLY A 18 10.11 -12.99 16.92
C GLY A 18 9.49 -13.91 17.97
N SER A 19 9.28 -13.45 19.21
CA SER A 19 8.77 -14.32 20.29
C SER A 19 7.33 -14.79 20.07
N ALA A 20 6.48 -13.95 19.48
CA ALA A 20 5.12 -14.28 19.09
C ALA A 20 4.61 -13.37 17.95
N PRO A 21 3.66 -13.84 17.13
CA PRO A 21 3.01 -13.00 16.14
C PRO A 21 1.96 -12.10 16.76
N MET A 22 1.90 -10.84 16.33
CA MET A 22 0.81 -9.90 16.54
C MET A 22 0.16 -9.57 15.20
N ARG A 23 -1.14 -9.82 15.10
CA ARG A 23 -1.93 -9.53 13.91
C ARG A 23 -2.84 -8.34 14.16
N SER A 24 -2.75 -7.33 13.32
CA SER A 24 -3.62 -6.15 13.36
C SER A 24 -4.56 -6.16 12.16
N TYR A 25 -5.81 -5.77 12.40
CA TYR A 25 -6.85 -5.66 11.37
C TYR A 25 -7.39 -4.24 11.37
N TYR A 26 -7.50 -3.66 10.18
CA TYR A 26 -8.04 -2.33 9.97
C TYR A 26 -9.24 -2.42 9.05
N LYS A 27 -10.34 -1.77 9.41
CA LYS A 27 -11.56 -1.69 8.61
C LYS A 27 -11.88 -0.24 8.37
N PHE A 28 -12.01 0.13 7.09
CA PHE A 28 -12.28 1.50 6.68
C PHE A 28 -13.62 1.61 5.95
N ALA A 29 -14.37 2.65 6.26
CA ALA A 29 -15.43 3.12 5.39
C ALA A 29 -14.81 3.68 4.11
N SER A 30 -15.45 3.44 2.96
CA SER A 30 -14.89 3.91 1.69
C SER A 30 -15.32 5.34 1.41
N VAL A 31 -14.35 6.24 1.43
CA VAL A 31 -14.53 7.65 1.10
C VAL A 31 -13.87 7.89 -0.26
N LYS A 32 -14.59 8.53 -1.19
CA LYS A 32 -14.10 8.80 -2.54
C LYS A 32 -12.77 9.57 -2.47
N GLY A 33 -11.73 9.03 -3.11
CA GLY A 33 -10.41 9.65 -3.18
C GLY A 33 -9.51 9.39 -1.96
N LEU A 34 -9.98 8.70 -0.93
CA LEU A 34 -9.19 8.36 0.26
C LEU A 34 -8.79 6.87 0.25
N GLY A 35 -7.48 6.64 0.26
CA GLY A 35 -6.88 5.33 0.47
C GLY A 35 -6.11 5.26 1.79
N HIS A 36 -5.70 4.05 2.15
CA HIS A 36 -4.74 3.82 3.23
C HIS A 36 -3.57 2.98 2.71
N PHE A 37 -2.39 3.24 3.25
CA PHE A 37 -1.14 2.60 2.90
C PHE A 37 -0.48 1.96 4.13
N ILE A 38 0.09 0.78 3.94
CA ILE A 38 0.91 0.09 4.94
C ILE A 38 2.23 -0.28 4.28
N HIS A 39 3.33 0.04 4.95
CA HIS A 39 4.67 -0.40 4.60
C HIS A 39 5.27 -1.19 5.77
N THR A 40 6.41 -1.85 5.55
CA THR A 40 6.99 -2.77 6.54
C THR A 40 7.93 -2.09 7.54
N TYR A 41 8.50 -0.94 7.20
CA TYR A 41 9.56 -0.27 7.98
C TYR A 41 9.33 1.24 8.04
N ILE A 42 9.42 1.82 9.24
CA ILE A 42 9.09 3.25 9.49
C ILE A 42 10.17 4.18 8.96
N GLU A 43 11.43 3.80 9.13
CA GLU A 43 12.61 4.59 8.79
C GLU A 43 13.78 3.66 8.51
N ASP A 44 14.87 4.24 7.99
CA ASP A 44 16.13 3.53 7.85
C ASP A 44 16.70 3.18 9.24
N GLY A 45 17.28 1.99 9.38
CA GLY A 45 17.83 1.51 10.64
C GLY A 45 18.46 0.12 10.53
N ASP A 46 19.30 -0.24 11.50
CA ASP A 46 19.95 -1.55 11.60
C ASP A 46 19.82 -2.12 13.03
N PRO A 47 18.89 -3.08 13.27
CA PRO A 47 17.91 -3.62 12.33
C PRO A 47 16.77 -2.62 12.02
N LEU A 48 16.15 -2.74 10.84
CA LEU A 48 15.06 -1.84 10.43
C LEU A 48 13.91 -1.84 11.45
N PRO A 49 13.48 -0.67 11.96
CA PRO A 49 12.41 -0.60 12.94
C PRO A 49 11.09 -1.06 12.32
N PRO A 50 10.38 -1.99 12.97
CA PRO A 50 9.15 -2.55 12.43
C PRO A 50 8.02 -1.53 12.43
N PHE A 51 7.15 -1.59 11.40
CA PHE A 51 5.94 -0.77 11.32
C PHE A 51 5.03 -0.94 12.56
N CYS A 52 4.80 0.16 13.29
CA CYS A 52 4.05 0.17 14.55
C CYS A 52 2.90 1.17 14.62
N VAL A 53 2.58 1.82 13.52
CA VAL A 53 1.58 2.89 13.48
C VAL A 53 0.31 2.46 12.75
N GLU A 54 -0.72 3.29 12.83
CA GLU A 54 -1.93 3.14 12.03
C GLU A 54 -1.62 3.30 10.53
N PRO A 55 -2.40 2.68 9.61
CA PRO A 55 -2.22 2.87 8.18
C PRO A 55 -2.27 4.35 7.79
N GLU A 56 -1.31 4.77 6.98
CA GLU A 56 -1.20 6.16 6.55
C GLU A 56 -2.24 6.49 5.50
N ARG A 57 -2.79 7.71 5.52
CA ARG A 57 -3.79 8.15 4.54
C ARG A 57 -3.11 8.62 3.27
N ILE A 58 -3.68 8.23 2.13
CA ILE A 58 -3.21 8.66 0.81
C ILE A 58 -4.38 9.18 -0.03
N ALA A 59 -4.08 10.11 -0.93
CA ALA A 59 -4.99 10.48 -2.00
C ALA A 59 -4.94 9.42 -3.11
N VAL A 60 -6.11 8.99 -3.59
CA VAL A 60 -6.23 8.02 -4.70
C VAL A 60 -6.93 8.72 -5.86
N PRO A 61 -6.19 9.21 -6.88
CA PRO A 61 -6.77 9.88 -8.02
C PRO A 61 -7.54 8.89 -8.91
N SER A 62 -8.40 9.43 -9.77
CA SER A 62 -9.23 8.59 -10.66
C SER A 62 -8.46 8.04 -11.86
N ASP A 63 -7.34 8.69 -12.21
CA ASP A 63 -6.44 8.24 -13.26
C ASP A 63 -5.40 7.26 -12.68
N ILE A 64 -5.23 6.12 -13.34
CA ILE A 64 -4.25 5.10 -12.93
C ILE A 64 -2.82 5.52 -13.29
N ASP A 65 -2.63 6.24 -14.38
CA ASP A 65 -1.32 6.73 -14.82
C ASP A 65 -0.79 7.74 -13.80
N GLU A 66 -1.62 8.72 -13.42
CA GLU A 66 -1.28 9.71 -12.38
C GLU A 66 -0.91 9.02 -11.06
N PHE A 67 -1.71 8.04 -10.62
CA PHE A 67 -1.43 7.35 -9.36
C PHE A 67 -0.15 6.54 -9.41
N ALA A 68 0.03 5.76 -10.48
CA ALA A 68 1.11 4.81 -10.59
C ALA A 68 2.46 5.52 -10.80
N GLU A 69 2.50 6.57 -11.62
CA GLU A 69 3.67 7.45 -11.77
C GLU A 69 3.96 8.20 -10.47
N GLY A 70 2.94 8.72 -9.78
CA GLY A 70 3.08 9.40 -8.50
C GLY A 70 3.76 8.51 -7.44
N ILE A 71 3.31 7.26 -7.30
CA ILE A 71 3.96 6.29 -6.41
C ILE A 71 5.39 6.02 -6.88
N TRP A 72 5.57 5.64 -8.16
CA TRP A 72 6.88 5.26 -8.70
C TRP A 72 7.95 6.33 -8.54
N ASN A 73 7.58 7.60 -8.71
CA ASN A 73 8.47 8.74 -8.61
C ASN A 73 8.73 9.15 -7.15
N SER A 74 7.84 8.80 -6.22
CA SER A 74 8.02 9.05 -4.78
C SER A 74 8.91 8.01 -4.08
N LEU A 75 9.13 6.84 -4.69
CA LEU A 75 10.02 5.82 -4.15
C LEU A 75 11.50 6.23 -4.26
N ASN A 76 12.31 5.81 -3.29
CA ASN A 76 13.75 5.99 -3.32
C ASN A 76 14.34 5.38 -4.61
N PRO A 77 15.04 6.17 -5.45
CA PRO A 77 15.52 5.71 -6.77
C PRO A 77 16.56 4.59 -6.69
N ASP A 78 17.32 4.51 -5.60
CA ASP A 78 18.35 3.48 -5.41
C ASP A 78 17.71 2.14 -5.03
N ASN A 79 16.62 2.19 -4.26
CA ASN A 79 15.97 1.01 -3.69
C ASN A 79 14.71 0.54 -4.43
N LYS A 80 14.14 1.35 -5.34
CA LYS A 80 12.94 0.95 -6.09
C LYS A 80 13.26 -0.07 -7.18
N ILE A 81 12.57 -1.21 -7.16
CA ILE A 81 12.77 -2.31 -8.12
C ILE A 81 11.58 -2.49 -9.05
N SER A 82 10.38 -2.68 -8.50
CA SER A 82 9.16 -2.84 -9.29
C SER A 82 7.93 -2.31 -8.56
N LEU A 83 6.91 -1.94 -9.32
CA LEU A 83 5.62 -1.47 -8.83
C LEU A 83 4.51 -2.01 -9.73
N TYR A 84 3.47 -2.59 -9.13
CA TYR A 84 2.25 -2.98 -9.82
C TYR A 84 1.06 -2.21 -9.25
N VAL A 85 0.27 -1.59 -10.13
CA VAL A 85 -0.96 -0.87 -9.79
C VAL A 85 -2.10 -1.41 -10.64
N LYS A 86 -3.26 -1.66 -10.02
CA LYS A 86 -4.45 -2.18 -10.70
C LYS A 86 -5.70 -1.40 -10.28
N TYR A 87 -6.42 -0.88 -11.28
CA TYR A 87 -7.74 -0.30 -11.10
C TYR A 87 -8.79 -1.27 -11.64
N THR A 88 -9.89 -1.43 -10.91
CA THR A 88 -11.01 -2.27 -11.33
C THR A 88 -12.31 -1.47 -11.22
N ASN A 89 -13.01 -1.31 -12.34
CA ASN A 89 -14.32 -0.69 -12.33
C ASN A 89 -15.33 -1.65 -11.69
N LYS A 90 -15.94 -1.24 -10.57
CA LYS A 90 -16.87 -2.10 -9.82
C LYS A 90 -18.12 -2.50 -10.64
N LYS A 91 -18.57 -1.63 -11.56
CA LYS A 91 -19.79 -1.87 -12.38
C LYS A 91 -19.48 -2.72 -13.61
N THR A 92 -18.50 -2.30 -14.41
CA THR A 92 -18.18 -2.94 -15.70
C THR A 92 -17.23 -4.13 -15.56
N ARG A 93 -16.53 -4.24 -14.43
CA ARG A 93 -15.42 -5.20 -14.19
C ARG A 93 -14.20 -4.98 -15.06
N GLU A 94 -14.15 -3.89 -15.82
CA GLU A 94 -12.97 -3.52 -16.60
C GLU A 94 -11.77 -3.30 -15.68
N VAL A 95 -10.62 -3.78 -16.14
CA VAL A 95 -9.34 -3.70 -15.44
C VAL A 95 -8.41 -2.81 -16.23
N LYS A 96 -7.70 -1.94 -15.51
CA LYS A 96 -6.52 -1.24 -16.00
C LYS A 96 -5.36 -1.57 -15.07
N GLU A 97 -4.17 -1.77 -15.62
CA GLU A 97 -2.99 -2.08 -14.83
C GLU A 97 -1.74 -1.37 -15.34
N ARG A 98 -0.80 -1.15 -14.44
CA ARG A 98 0.53 -0.61 -14.69
C ARG A 98 1.56 -1.45 -13.99
N LEU A 99 2.63 -1.76 -14.70
CA LEU A 99 3.81 -2.44 -14.18
C LEU A 99 5.02 -1.58 -14.50
N PHE A 100 5.73 -1.16 -13.46
CA PHE A 100 7.05 -0.57 -13.58
C PHE A 100 8.07 -1.58 -13.08
N ASN A 101 9.19 -1.70 -13.81
CA ASN A 101 10.31 -2.53 -13.40
C ASN A 101 11.59 -1.81 -13.80
N LYS A 102 12.45 -1.48 -12.82
CA LYS A 102 13.73 -0.80 -13.06
C LYS A 102 14.69 -1.64 -13.90
N ASN A 103 14.52 -2.96 -13.89
CA ASN A 103 15.44 -3.91 -14.52
C ASN A 103 14.94 -4.43 -15.88
N GLU A 104 13.76 -4.02 -16.33
CA GLU A 104 13.22 -4.39 -17.63
C GLU A 104 12.99 -3.11 -18.44
N GLY A 105 13.62 -3.05 -19.62
CA GLY A 105 13.47 -2.03 -20.65
C GLY A 105 13.34 -2.68 -22.01
#